data_AF-A0A851RY71-F1
#
_entry.id   AF-A0A851RY71-F1
#
_cell.length_a   1.000
_cell.length_b   1.000
_cell.length_c   1.000
_cell.angle_alpha   90.00
_cell.angle_beta   90.00
_cell.angle_gamma   90.00
#
_symmetry.space_group_name_H-M   'P 1'
#
loop_
_entity.id
_entity.type
_entity.pdbx_description
1 polymer ?
#
loop_
_entity_poly.entity_id
_entity_poly.type
_entity_poly.pdbx_seq_one_letter_code
_entity_poly.pdbx_strand_id
1 'polypeptide(L)'
;RALSQVLFLTPYLPAFFLRHRLRSHVLEIQHLDRALLHLGLGQLSEEELRAACYLRGLNSTHLGQAECRAWLEQWLGLSCELQASEASLLAHSMVLLSLNYSR
;
A
#
# COMPACT_ATOMS: atom_id res chain seq x y z
N ARG A 1 5.11 15.25 1.99
CA ARG A 1 4.15 15.92 1.07
C ARG A 1 3.79 15.01 -0.09
N ALA A 2 4.74 14.57 -0.93
CA ALA A 2 4.47 13.64 -2.04
C ALA A 2 3.75 12.35 -1.59
N LEU A 3 4.29 11.64 -0.58
CA LEU A 3 3.63 10.44 -0.02
C LEU A 3 2.20 10.71 0.49
N SER A 4 1.95 11.88 1.08
CA SER A 4 0.62 12.26 1.53
C SER A 4 -0.36 12.40 0.36
N GLN A 5 0.08 12.91 -0.79
CA GLN A 5 -0.77 13.04 -1.98
C GLN A 5 -1.07 11.68 -2.62
N VAL A 6 -0.07 10.80 -2.71
CA VAL A 6 -0.24 9.43 -3.22
C VAL A 6 -1.25 8.65 -2.37
N LEU A 7 -1.31 8.94 -1.07
CA LEU A 7 -2.19 8.29 -0.11
C LEU A 7 -3.47 9.11 0.18
N PHE A 8 -3.84 10.03 -0.71
CA PHE A 8 -5.08 10.83 -0.61
C PHE A 8 -5.24 11.62 0.70
N LEU A 9 -4.13 11.96 1.37
CA LEU A 9 -4.10 12.77 2.58
C LEU A 9 -3.94 14.26 2.25
N THR A 10 -4.68 15.12 2.95
CA THR A 10 -4.62 16.58 2.80
C THR A 10 -3.21 17.13 3.11
N PRO A 11 -2.46 17.68 2.13
CA PRO A 11 -1.05 18.02 2.32
C PRO A 11 -0.81 19.42 2.93
N TYR A 12 -1.88 20.19 3.20
CA TYR A 12 -1.81 21.59 3.64
C TYR A 12 -1.64 21.76 5.16
N LEU A 13 -1.50 20.66 5.91
CA LEU A 13 -1.27 20.71 7.35
C LEU A 13 0.22 20.95 7.69
N PRO A 14 0.54 21.47 8.89
CA PRO A 14 1.90 21.50 9.41
C PRO A 14 2.57 20.13 9.35
N ALA A 15 3.90 20.11 9.16
CA ALA A 15 4.65 18.89 8.87
C ALA A 15 4.52 17.79 9.94
N PHE A 16 4.38 18.15 11.22
CA PHE A 16 4.21 17.17 12.29
C PHE A 16 2.85 16.47 12.22
N PHE A 17 1.77 17.20 11.93
CA PHE A 17 0.44 16.61 11.71
C PHE A 17 0.43 15.72 10.48
N LEU A 18 1.09 16.13 9.39
CA LEU A 18 1.23 15.31 8.19
C LEU A 18 1.96 13.99 8.49
N ARG A 19 3.05 14.04 9.26
CA ARG A 19 3.77 12.82 9.68
C ARG A 19 2.90 11.91 10.53
N HIS A 20 2.14 12.48 11.48
CA HIS A 20 1.23 11.69 12.31
C HIS A 20 0.14 11.02 11.47
N ARG A 21 -0.56 11.77 10.60
CA ARG A 21 -1.59 11.22 9.71
C ARG A 21 -1.04 10.16 8.76
N LEU A 22 0.14 10.41 8.17
CA LEU A 22 0.80 9.45 7.30
C LEU A 22 1.12 8.16 8.06
N ARG A 23 1.69 8.28 9.27
CA ARG A 23 2.00 7.12 10.11
C ARG A 23 0.74 6.33 10.45
N SER A 24 -0.31 6.99 10.92
CA SER A 24 -1.56 6.31 11.28
C SER A 24 -2.16 5.59 10.07
N HIS A 25 -2.23 6.26 8.92
CA HIS A 25 -2.77 5.68 7.69
C HIS A 25 -1.98 4.47 7.20
N VAL A 26 -0.65 4.54 7.24
CA VAL A 26 0.22 3.42 6.82
C VAL A 26 0.09 2.23 7.78
N LEU A 27 -0.11 2.48 9.09
CA LEU A 27 -0.39 1.41 10.05
C LEU A 27 -1.79 0.79 9.85
N GLU A 28 -2.80 1.59 9.49
CA GLU A 28 -4.12 1.07 9.11
C GLU A 28 -4.01 0.13 7.90
N ILE A 29 -3.25 0.51 6.87
CA ILE A 29 -2.97 -0.37 5.72
C ILE A 29 -2.25 -1.65 6.16
N GLN A 30 -1.26 -1.55 7.04
CA GLN A 30 -0.57 -2.74 7.57
C GLN A 30 -1.52 -3.70 8.31
N HIS A 31 -2.48 -3.17 9.07
CA HIS A 31 -3.50 -3.99 9.72
C HIS A 31 -4.41 -4.67 8.70
N LEU A 32 -4.81 -3.96 7.64
CA LEU A 32 -5.55 -4.56 6.52
C LEU A 32 -4.73 -5.63 5.80
N ASP A 33 -3.42 -5.44 5.65
CA ASP A 33 -2.53 -6.41 5.02
C ASP A 33 -2.45 -7.72 5.80
N ARG A 34 -2.33 -7.64 7.13
CA ARG A 34 -2.33 -8.84 7.98
C ARG A 34 -3.65 -9.59 7.92
N ALA A 35 -4.78 -8.87 7.91
CA ALA A 35 -6.10 -9.47 7.73
C ALA A 35 -6.23 -10.11 6.34
N LEU A 36 -5.73 -9.45 5.29
CA LEU A 36 -5.75 -9.95 3.94
C LEU A 36 -4.87 -11.19 3.75
N LEU A 37 -3.69 -11.22 4.38
CA LEU A 37 -2.82 -12.39 4.40
C LEU A 37 -3.51 -13.60 5.02
N HIS A 38 -4.27 -13.38 6.10
CA HIS A 38 -5.06 -14.44 6.75
C HIS A 38 -6.23 -14.93 5.88
N LEU A 39 -6.94 -14.02 5.20
CA LEU A 39 -8.01 -14.36 4.26
C LEU A 39 -7.49 -15.14 3.04
N GLY A 40 -6.31 -14.77 2.55
CA GLY A 40 -5.69 -15.33 1.35
C GLY A 40 -6.16 -14.64 0.07
N LEU A 41 -5.20 -14.29 -0.80
CA LEU A 41 -5.47 -13.57 -2.05
C LEU A 41 -6.32 -14.35 -3.06
N GLY A 42 -6.43 -15.67 -2.91
CA GLY A 42 -7.26 -16.51 -3.78
C GLY A 42 -8.76 -16.27 -3.61
N GLN A 43 -9.17 -15.62 -2.51
CA GLN A 43 -10.56 -15.29 -2.22
C GLN A 43 -11.02 -13.96 -2.83
N LEU A 44 -10.09 -13.14 -3.35
CA LEU A 44 -10.43 -11.84 -3.91
C LEU A 44 -10.98 -11.96 -5.34
N SER A 45 -12.04 -11.22 -5.62
CA SER A 45 -12.48 -10.95 -6.99
C SER A 45 -11.42 -10.14 -7.77
N GLU A 46 -11.57 -10.04 -9.09
CA GLU A 46 -10.67 -9.22 -9.90
C GLU A 46 -10.76 -7.72 -9.53
N GLU A 47 -11.97 -7.24 -9.23
CA GLU A 47 -12.22 -5.87 -8.79
C GLU A 47 -11.60 -5.62 -7.41
N GLU A 48 -11.76 -6.55 -6.47
CA GLU A 48 -11.18 -6.44 -5.12
C GLU A 48 -9.65 -6.47 -5.18
N LEU A 49 -9.07 -7.29 -6.05
CA LEU A 49 -7.63 -7.33 -6.28
C LEU A 49 -7.10 -5.99 -6.78
N ARG A 50 -7.76 -5.38 -7.79
CA ARG A 50 -7.37 -4.06 -8.29
C ARG A 50 -7.54 -2.97 -7.24
N ALA A 51 -8.65 -2.98 -6.51
CA ALA A 51 -8.90 -2.03 -5.42
C ALA A 51 -7.85 -2.16 -4.32
N ALA A 52 -7.46 -3.38 -3.95
CA ALA A 52 -6.41 -3.63 -2.97
C ALA A 52 -5.06 -3.07 -3.44
N CYS A 53 -4.69 -3.27 -4.71
CA CYS A 53 -3.48 -2.70 -5.29
C CYS A 53 -3.52 -1.17 -5.29
N TYR A 54 -4.63 -0.57 -5.73
CA TYR A 54 -4.81 0.87 -5.81
C TYR A 54 -4.72 1.56 -4.44
N LEU A 55 -5.36 0.99 -3.41
CA LEU A 55 -5.30 1.49 -2.03
C LEU A 55 -3.85 1.61 -1.53
N ARG A 56 -2.96 0.76 -2.04
CA ARG A 56 -1.55 0.69 -1.65
C ARG A 56 -0.62 1.45 -2.61
N GLY A 57 -1.18 2.25 -3.51
CA GLY A 57 -0.44 3.16 -4.38
C GLY A 57 -0.04 2.59 -5.75
N LEU A 58 -0.45 1.36 -6.09
CA LEU A 58 -0.22 0.81 -7.42
C LEU A 58 -1.28 1.34 -8.40
N ASN A 59 -0.84 1.95 -9.50
CA ASN A 59 -1.73 2.20 -10.63
C ASN A 59 -1.89 0.93 -11.48
N SER A 60 -3.00 0.22 -11.32
CA SER A 60 -3.28 -1.04 -12.02
C SER A 60 -3.98 -0.87 -13.37
N THR A 61 -4.16 0.34 -13.91
CA THR A 61 -4.95 0.55 -15.15
C THR A 61 -4.42 -0.21 -16.36
N HIS A 62 -3.11 -0.45 -16.42
CA HIS A 62 -2.46 -1.15 -17.53
C HIS A 62 -1.92 -2.53 -17.16
N LEU A 63 -2.19 -3.00 -15.93
CA LEU A 63 -1.68 -4.27 -15.44
C LEU A 63 -2.72 -5.38 -15.59
N GLY A 64 -2.26 -6.55 -16.02
CA GLY A 64 -3.07 -7.76 -16.01
C GLY A 64 -3.38 -8.23 -14.59
N GLN A 65 -4.40 -9.09 -14.43
CA GLN A 65 -4.77 -9.65 -13.11
C GLN A 65 -3.59 -10.39 -12.45
N ALA A 66 -2.82 -11.15 -13.23
CA ALA A 66 -1.64 -11.87 -12.73
C ALA A 66 -0.53 -10.92 -12.23
N GLU A 67 -0.30 -9.80 -12.91
CA GLU A 67 0.67 -8.79 -12.48
C GLU A 67 0.21 -8.10 -11.19
N CYS A 68 -1.08 -7.75 -11.08
CA CYS A 68 -1.66 -7.20 -9.85
C CYS A 68 -1.51 -8.17 -8.67
N ARG A 69 -1.79 -9.46 -8.91
CA ARG A 69 -1.63 -10.52 -7.90
C ARG A 69 -0.19 -10.66 -7.45
N ALA A 70 0.75 -10.78 -8.39
CA ALA A 70 2.17 -10.91 -8.07
C ALA A 70 2.70 -9.69 -7.30
N TRP A 71 2.27 -8.48 -7.69
CA TRP A 71 2.60 -7.26 -6.95
C TRP A 71 2.06 -7.29 -5.52
N LEU A 72 0.80 -7.68 -5.34
CA LEU A 72 0.17 -7.71 -4.02
C LEU A 72 0.78 -8.79 -3.12
N GLU A 73 1.19 -9.93 -3.67
CA GLU A 73 1.95 -10.96 -2.95
C GLU A 73 3.29 -10.41 -2.45
N GLN A 74 4.05 -9.72 -3.30
CA GLN A 74 5.31 -9.08 -2.90
C GLN A 74 5.08 -8.00 -1.84
N TRP A 75 4.03 -7.20 -2.01
CA TRP A 75 3.66 -6.18 -1.03
C TRP A 75 3.36 -6.80 0.33
N LEU A 76 2.51 -7.82 0.40
CA LEU A 76 2.15 -8.48 1.66
C LEU A 76 3.35 -9.16 2.33
N GLY A 77 4.25 -9.75 1.55
CA GLY A 77 5.49 -10.33 2.06
C GLY A 77 6.43 -9.31 2.70
N LEU A 78 6.33 -8.04 2.31
CA LEU A 78 7.08 -6.94 2.92
C LEU A 78 6.30 -6.29 4.08
N SER A 79 5.04 -5.94 3.86
CA SER A 79 4.28 -5.11 4.80
C SER A 79 3.92 -5.84 6.09
N CYS A 80 3.70 -7.16 6.03
CA CYS A 80 3.39 -7.96 7.20
C CYS A 80 4.61 -8.19 8.13
N GLU A 81 5.83 -8.19 7.57
CA GLU A 81 7.08 -8.43 8.29
C GLU A 81 7.59 -7.18 9.04
N LEU A 82 7.22 -5.99 8.57
CA LEU A 82 7.67 -4.74 9.18
C LEU A 82 6.99 -4.46 10.53
N GLN A 83 7.71 -3.81 11.44
CA GLN A 83 7.20 -3.38 12.73
C GLN A 83 6.57 -1.99 12.66
N ALA A 84 5.74 -1.64 13.64
CA ALA A 84 5.09 -0.33 13.70
C ALA A 84 6.09 0.84 13.88
N SER A 85 7.28 0.58 14.41
CA SER A 85 8.41 1.52 14.45
C SER A 85 8.96 1.84 13.06
N GLU A 86 8.77 0.95 12.09
CA GLU A 86 9.29 1.02 10.72
C GLU A 86 8.26 1.56 9.72
N ALA A 87 7.19 2.21 10.20
CA ALA A 87 6.13 2.78 9.35
C ALA A 87 6.65 3.72 8.26
N SER A 88 7.79 4.39 8.49
CA SER A 88 8.45 5.18 7.45
C SER A 88 8.92 4.30 6.29
N LEU A 89 9.59 3.19 6.56
CA LEU A 89 10.03 2.25 5.52
C LEU A 89 8.83 1.72 4.75
N LEU A 90 7.78 1.29 5.45
CA LEU A 90 6.54 0.82 4.84
C LEU A 90 5.95 1.86 3.88
N ALA A 91 5.88 3.14 4.28
CA ALA A 91 5.38 4.23 3.45
C ALA A 91 6.21 4.45 2.17
N HIS A 92 7.54 4.32 2.26
CA HIS A 92 8.41 4.48 1.09
C HIS A 92 8.34 3.25 0.17
N SER A 93 8.19 2.05 0.74
CA SER A 93 8.06 0.82 -0.02
C SER A 93 6.83 0.80 -0.93
N MET A 94 5.74 1.49 -0.55
CA MET A 94 4.56 1.66 -1.43
C MET A 94 4.94 2.27 -2.77
N VAL A 95 5.86 3.23 -2.77
CA VAL A 95 6.37 3.88 -3.98
C VAL A 95 7.41 2.98 -4.65
N LEU A 96 8.41 2.53 -3.90
CA LEU A 96 9.55 1.78 -4.45
C LEU A 96 9.11 0.48 -5.15
N LEU A 97 8.16 -0.25 -4.56
CA LEU A 97 7.65 -1.48 -5.16
C LEU A 97 6.81 -1.19 -6.41
N SER A 98 6.03 -0.12 -6.41
CA SER A 98 5.19 0.28 -7.55
C SER A 98 6.00 0.76 -8.76
N LEU A 99 7.21 1.29 -8.56
CA LEU A 99 8.12 1.65 -9.66
C LEU A 99 8.54 0.46 -10.52
N ASN A 100 8.50 -0.77 -9.98
CA ASN A 100 8.79 -1.97 -10.78
C ASN A 100 7.67 -2.32 -11.77
N TYR A 101 6.52 -1.65 -11.66
CA TYR A 101 5.31 -1.91 -12.43
C TYR A 101 4.78 -0.66 -13.17
N SER A 102 5.50 0.46 -13.12
CA SER A 102 5.22 1.61 -13.97
C SER A 102 5.69 1.31 -15.40
N ARG A 103 4.77 0.86 -16.25
CA ARG A 103 4.96 0.81 -17.71
C ARG A 103 4.43 2.09 -18.36
#